data_AF-A0A537GRB3-F1
#
_entry.id   AF-A0A537GRB3-F1
#
_cell.length_a   1.000
_cell.length_b   1.000
_cell.length_c   1.000
_cell.angle_alpha   90.00
_cell.angle_beta   90.00
_cell.angle_gamma   90.00
#
_symmetry.space_group_name_H-M   'P 1'
#
loop_
_entity.id
_entity.type
_entity.pdbx_description
1 polymer ?
#
loop_
_entity_poly.entity_id
_entity_poly.type
_entity_poly.pdbx_seq_one_letter_code
_entity_poly.pdbx_strand_id
1 'polypeptide(L)'
;VAPLGACTLVVDSLSDVIRSAPFPAVEQTLKALQTHVRETSGLYLLLANKGVHNEHVENTVKHLSDGVVDLSTEPFGSEDYARKMRVLKMPGAFTDMKVYAYRVGSAGIEMAALHRVR
;
A
#
# COMPACT_ATOMS: atom_id res chain seq x y z
N VAL A 1 21.66 -6.07 -0.61
CA VAL A 1 20.45 -5.25 -0.36
C VAL A 1 20.93 -3.82 -0.39
N ALA A 2 20.48 -3.01 -1.36
CA ALA A 2 20.78 -1.58 -1.33
C ALA A 2 20.22 -1.00 -0.02
N PRO A 3 20.91 -0.07 0.65
CA PRO A 3 20.33 0.56 1.83
C PRO A 3 18.97 1.14 1.43
N LEU A 4 17.95 0.87 2.26
CA LEU A 4 16.72 1.66 2.23
C LEU A 4 17.17 3.13 2.26
N GLY A 5 16.55 4.00 1.46
CA GLY A 5 17.03 5.36 1.18
C GLY A 5 17.48 6.14 2.44
N ALA A 6 18.20 7.25 2.26
CA ALA A 6 18.88 7.98 3.35
C ALA A 6 17.97 8.28 4.57
N CYS A 7 16.65 8.30 4.39
CA CYS A 7 15.64 8.24 5.43
C CYS A 7 14.60 7.14 5.13
N THR A 8 14.22 6.33 6.13
CA THR A 8 13.09 5.39 6.06
C THR A 8 12.07 5.74 7.14
N LEU A 9 10.81 5.93 6.73
CA LEU A 9 9.69 6.20 7.64
C LEU A 9 8.59 5.16 7.40
N VAL A 10 8.05 4.61 8.48
CA VAL A 10 6.87 3.75 8.43
C VAL A 10 5.78 4.37 9.28
N VAL A 11 4.63 4.63 8.67
CA VAL A 11 3.40 5.01 9.36
C VAL A 11 2.50 3.79 9.38
N ASP A 12 2.49 3.10 10.51
CA ASP A 12 1.53 2.03 10.75
C ASP A 12 0.16 2.64 11.07
N SER A 13 -0.87 2.17 10.37
CA SER A 13 -2.26 2.66 10.47
C SER A 13 -2.44 4.17 10.24
N LEU A 14 -2.11 4.65 9.03
CA LEU A 14 -2.52 5.96 8.52
C LEU A 14 -4.04 6.19 8.67
N SER A 15 -4.84 5.13 8.61
CA SER A 15 -6.28 5.22 8.83
C SER A 15 -6.65 5.79 10.20
N ASP A 16 -5.88 5.49 11.24
CA ASP A 16 -6.13 6.05 12.57
C ASP A 16 -5.74 7.54 12.64
N VAL A 17 -4.64 7.91 11.98
CA VAL A 17 -4.22 9.31 11.83
C VAL A 17 -5.31 10.12 11.14
N ILE A 18 -5.87 9.61 10.03
CA ILE A 18 -6.99 10.23 9.30
C ILE A 18 -8.23 10.38 10.19
N ARG A 19 -8.46 9.46 11.14
CA ARG A 19 -9.60 9.53 12.06
C ARG A 19 -9.38 10.55 13.18
N SER A 20 -8.14 10.73 13.63
CA SER A 20 -7.79 11.58 14.77
C SER A 20 -7.79 13.09 14.46
N ALA A 21 -7.81 13.48 13.18
CA ALA A 21 -7.70 14.88 12.77
C ALA A 21 -8.55 15.17 11.51
N PRO A 22 -8.94 16.44 11.27
CA PRO A 22 -9.60 16.82 10.03
C PRO A 22 -8.73 16.47 8.81
N PHE A 23 -9.34 15.85 7.81
CA PHE A 23 -8.61 15.38 6.62
C PHE A 23 -7.75 16.44 5.92
N PRO A 24 -8.18 17.72 5.78
CA PRO A 24 -7.34 18.75 5.17
C PRO A 24 -5.99 18.95 5.89
N ALA A 25 -5.95 18.82 7.22
CA ALA A 25 -4.70 18.90 7.97
C ALA A 25 -3.80 17.68 7.70
N VAL A 26 -4.39 16.48 7.66
CA VAL A 26 -3.68 15.24 7.33
C VAL A 26 -3.14 15.28 5.90
N GLU A 27 -3.92 15.78 4.95
CA GLU A 27 -3.51 15.97 3.56
C GLU A 27 -2.30 16.91 3.45
N GLN A 28 -2.29 18.01 4.21
CA GLN A 28 -1.15 18.92 4.26
C GLN A 28 0.11 18.24 4.82
N THR A 29 -0.03 17.42 5.87
CA THR A 29 1.07 16.61 6.40
C THR A 29 1.57 15.60 5.37
N LEU A 30 0.68 14.91 4.66
CA LEU A 30 1.06 13.97 3.60
C LEU A 30 1.82 14.66 2.47
N LYS A 31 1.42 15.88 2.07
CA LYS A 31 2.17 16.69 1.09
C LYS A 31 3.56 17.07 1.60
N ALA A 32 3.68 17.45 2.86
CA ALA A 32 4.99 17.76 3.46
C ALA A 32 5.91 16.52 3.49
N LEU A 33 5.37 15.35 3.85
CA LEU A 33 6.09 14.08 3.81
C LEU A 33 6.52 13.71 2.39
N GLN A 34 5.66 13.94 1.38
CA GLN A 34 5.99 13.72 -0.03
C GLN A 34 7.14 14.62 -0.50
N THR A 35 7.16 15.89 -0.12
CA THR A 35 8.29 16.79 -0.43
C THR A 35 9.57 16.27 0.22
N HIS A 36 9.51 15.91 1.50
CA HIS A 36 10.68 15.47 2.24
C HIS A 36 11.26 14.14 1.72
N VAL A 37 10.43 13.16 1.37
CA VAL A 37 10.93 11.88 0.81
C VAL A 37 11.65 12.09 -0.52
N ARG A 38 11.21 13.06 -1.33
CA ARG A 38 11.87 13.43 -2.59
C ARG A 38 13.20 14.14 -2.37
N GLU A 39 13.27 15.07 -1.43
CA GLU A 39 14.50 15.79 -1.06
C GLU A 39 15.57 14.85 -0.51
N THR A 40 15.16 13.86 0.29
CA THR A 40 16.08 12.92 0.95
C THR A 40 16.38 11.67 0.14
N SER A 41 15.70 11.46 -0.99
CA SER A 41 15.70 10.16 -1.68
C SER A 41 15.37 9.01 -0.73
N GLY A 42 14.43 9.24 0.19
CA GLY A 42 14.02 8.29 1.23
C GLY A 42 12.99 7.26 0.76
N LEU A 43 12.55 6.40 1.67
CA LEU A 43 11.45 5.45 1.48
C LEU A 43 10.41 5.58 2.58
N TYR A 44 9.21 6.04 2.23
CA TYR A 44 8.13 6.27 3.18
C TYR A 44 7.02 5.26 2.92
N LEU A 45 6.71 4.40 3.89
CA LEU A 45 5.67 3.38 3.80
C LEU A 45 4.47 3.78 4.67
N LEU A 46 3.30 3.92 4.05
CA LEU A 46 2.06 4.28 4.72
C LEU A 46 1.10 3.08 4.67
N LEU A 47 0.70 2.56 5.83
CA LEU A 47 -0.23 1.43 5.93
C LEU A 47 -1.64 1.95 6.23
N ALA A 48 -2.63 1.62 5.40
CA ALA A 48 -4.00 2.08 5.56
C ALA A 48 -5.00 0.95 5.31
N ASN A 49 -6.12 0.97 6.05
CA ASN A 49 -7.22 0.04 5.88
C ASN A 49 -8.19 0.58 4.82
N LYS A 50 -8.39 -0.21 3.78
CA LYS A 50 -9.36 0.06 2.71
C LYS A 50 -10.79 -0.11 3.22
N GLY A 51 -11.69 0.78 2.81
CA GLY A 51 -13.11 0.79 3.15
C GLY A 51 -13.44 1.46 4.49
N VAL A 52 -12.44 1.97 5.23
CA VAL A 52 -12.67 2.66 6.52
C VAL A 52 -12.98 4.14 6.33
N HIS A 53 -12.53 4.73 5.24
CA HIS A 53 -12.77 6.14 4.92
C HIS A 53 -13.63 6.25 3.66
N ASN A 54 -14.18 7.44 3.44
CA ASN A 54 -14.89 7.70 2.19
C ASN A 54 -13.93 7.63 0.99
N GLU A 55 -14.51 7.40 -0.19
CA GLU A 55 -13.76 7.23 -1.44
C GLU A 55 -12.88 8.44 -1.77
N HIS A 56 -13.37 9.66 -1.47
CA HIS A 56 -12.62 10.89 -1.71
C HIS A 56 -11.28 10.92 -0.95
N VAL A 57 -11.30 10.57 0.34
CA VAL A 57 -10.11 10.48 1.20
C VAL A 57 -9.14 9.42 0.66
N GLU A 58 -9.63 8.21 0.39
CA GLU A 58 -8.79 7.13 -0.11
C GLU A 58 -8.13 7.46 -1.45
N ASN A 59 -8.89 8.04 -2.38
CA ASN A 59 -8.39 8.40 -3.70
C ASN A 59 -7.37 9.54 -3.62
N THR A 60 -7.56 10.49 -2.70
CA THR A 60 -6.58 11.55 -2.44
C THR A 60 -5.26 10.98 -1.92
N VAL A 61 -5.30 10.06 -0.96
CA VAL A 61 -4.09 9.38 -0.44
C VAL A 61 -3.38 8.60 -1.55
N LYS A 62 -4.13 7.85 -2.37
CA LYS A 62 -3.57 7.11 -3.53
C LYS A 62 -2.93 8.06 -4.55
N HIS A 63 -3.52 9.23 -4.79
CA HIS A 63 -2.95 10.23 -5.69
C HIS A 63 -1.65 10.83 -5.18
N LEU A 64 -1.57 11.11 -3.88
CA LEU A 64 -0.36 11.64 -3.23
C LEU A 64 0.76 10.59 -3.11
N SER A 65 0.43 9.30 -3.18
CA SER A 65 1.41 8.22 -3.07
C SER A 65 2.12 7.99 -4.41
N ASP A 66 3.45 7.86 -4.41
CA ASP A 66 4.22 7.55 -5.64
C ASP A 66 4.04 6.08 -6.06
N GLY A 67 3.81 5.18 -5.11
CA GLY A 67 3.45 3.79 -5.32
C GLY A 67 2.25 3.37 -4.47
N VAL A 68 1.43 2.45 -4.98
CA VAL A 68 0.23 1.93 -4.31
C VAL A 68 0.17 0.42 -4.50
N VAL A 69 0.20 -0.31 -3.39
CA VAL A 69 0.00 -1.76 -3.33
C VAL A 69 -1.27 -2.03 -2.53
N ASP A 70 -2.22 -2.72 -3.14
CA ASP A 70 -3.48 -3.10 -2.53
C ASP A 70 -3.43 -4.57 -2.11
N LEU A 71 -3.65 -4.82 -0.83
CA LEU A 71 -3.75 -6.15 -0.25
C LEU A 71 -5.21 -6.40 0.11
N SER A 72 -5.79 -7.46 -0.47
CA SER A 72 -7.19 -7.81 -0.25
C SER A 72 -7.35 -9.29 0.05
N THR A 73 -8.40 -9.60 0.79
CA THR A 73 -8.82 -10.97 1.08
C THR A 73 -10.22 -11.17 0.51
N GLU A 74 -10.45 -12.29 -0.18
CA GLU A 74 -11.76 -12.67 -0.70
C GLU A 74 -12.12 -14.09 -0.24
N PRO A 75 -13.41 -14.39 -0.01
CA PRO A 75 -13.84 -15.75 0.25
C PRO A 75 -13.48 -16.68 -0.92
N PHE A 76 -12.99 -17.88 -0.62
CA PHE A 76 -12.67 -18.91 -1.61
C PHE A 76 -13.12 -20.28 -1.08
N GLY A 77 -14.17 -20.85 -1.65
CA GLY A 77 -14.76 -22.09 -1.11
C GLY A 77 -15.56 -21.86 0.18
N SER A 78 -15.77 -22.91 0.97
CA SER A 78 -16.64 -22.88 2.15
C SER A 78 -15.95 -22.41 3.44
N GLU A 79 -14.63 -22.57 3.56
CA GLU A 79 -13.87 -22.22 4.78
C GLU A 79 -12.55 -21.48 4.51
N ASP A 80 -12.15 -21.34 3.24
CA ASP A 80 -10.87 -20.72 2.89
C ASP A 80 -11.03 -19.27 2.43
N TYR A 81 -9.97 -18.50 2.63
CA TYR A 81 -9.84 -17.14 2.11
C TYR A 81 -8.65 -17.06 1.17
N ALA A 82 -8.88 -16.55 -0.04
CA ALA A 82 -7.81 -16.21 -0.96
C ALA A 82 -7.30 -14.80 -0.66
N ARG A 83 -5.97 -14.64 -0.59
CA ARG A 83 -5.33 -13.33 -0.45
C ARG A 83 -4.71 -12.91 -1.78
N LYS A 84 -4.97 -11.66 -2.15
CA LYS A 84 -4.57 -11.04 -3.42
C LYS A 84 -3.79 -9.76 -3.18
N MET A 85 -2.68 -9.60 -3.88
CA MET A 85 -1.90 -8.38 -3.96
C MET A 85 -2.05 -7.79 -5.36
N ARG A 86 -2.34 -6.50 -5.45
CA ARG A 86 -2.40 -5.73 -6.70
C ARG A 86 -1.46 -4.55 -6.59
N VAL A 87 -0.63 -4.36 -7.61
CA VAL A 87 0.20 -3.17 -7.74
C VAL A 87 -0.56 -2.18 -8.62
N LEU A 88 -1.12 -1.13 -8.02
CA LEU A 88 -1.98 -0.15 -8.70
C LEU A 88 -1.18 1.02 -9.28
N LYS A 89 -0.05 1.37 -8.65
CA LYS A 89 0.86 2.43 -9.08
C LYS A 89 2.27 2.06 -8.63
N MET A 90 3.27 2.22 -9.49
CA MET A 90 4.68 2.13 -9.09
C MET A 90 5.54 3.06 -9.96
N PRO A 91 6.51 3.79 -9.36
CA PRO A 91 7.46 4.60 -10.12
C PRO A 91 8.31 3.73 -11.05
N GLY A 92 8.52 4.17 -12.30
CA GLY A 92 9.42 3.52 -13.25
C GLY A 92 8.93 2.18 -13.83
N ALA A 93 7.75 1.70 -13.44
CA ALA A 93 7.15 0.49 -13.99
C ALA A 93 5.98 0.84 -14.92
N PHE A 94 6.03 0.37 -16.17
CA PHE A 94 4.83 0.20 -16.98
C PHE A 94 4.04 -0.96 -16.35
N THR A 95 3.05 -0.64 -15.54
CA THR A 95 2.36 -1.64 -14.73
C THR A 95 1.41 -2.46 -15.60
N ASP A 96 1.84 -3.67 -15.93
CA ASP A 96 0.93 -4.76 -16.28
C ASP A 96 0.07 -5.02 -15.04
N MET A 97 -1.24 -4.77 -15.12
CA MET A 97 -2.19 -4.96 -14.00
C MET A 97 -2.33 -6.45 -13.68
N LYS A 98 -1.35 -7.01 -12.97
CA LYS A 98 -1.35 -8.40 -12.51
C LYS A 98 -1.86 -8.49 -11.08
N VAL A 99 -2.71 -9.48 -10.86
CA VAL A 99 -3.14 -9.90 -9.53
C VAL A 99 -2.22 -11.02 -9.10
N TYR A 100 -1.59 -10.86 -7.95
CA TYR A 100 -0.71 -11.88 -7.39
C TYR A 100 -1.39 -12.53 -6.19
N ALA A 101 -1.44 -13.86 -6.18
CA ALA A 101 -1.84 -14.59 -4.98
C ALA A 101 -0.69 -14.56 -3.97
N TYR A 102 -1.00 -14.35 -2.69
CA TYR A 102 -0.01 -14.47 -1.62
C TYR A 102 -0.56 -15.26 -0.45
N ARG A 103 0.32 -15.78 0.39
CA ARG A 103 -0.01 -16.39 1.68
C ARG A 103 0.83 -15.76 2.78
N VAL A 104 0.38 -15.89 4.02
CA VAL A 104 1.17 -15.51 5.20
C VAL A 104 1.69 -16.80 5.81
N GLY A 105 2.97 -17.07 5.58
CA GLY A 105 3.68 -18.22 6.13
C GLY A 105 4.50 -17.83 7.36
N SER A 106 5.29 -18.78 7.86
CA SER A 106 6.19 -18.55 9.00
C SER A 106 7.27 -17.50 8.73
N ALA A 107 7.59 -17.24 7.46
CA ALA A 107 8.55 -16.22 7.04
C ALA A 107 7.91 -14.87 6.66
N GLY A 108 6.59 -14.73 6.85
CA GLY A 108 5.84 -13.52 6.48
C GLY A 108 5.07 -13.69 5.17
N ILE A 109 5.03 -12.62 4.35
CA ILE A 109 4.28 -12.62 3.08
C ILE A 109 5.06 -13.40 2.02
N GLU A 110 4.45 -14.47 1.52
CA GLU A 110 5.01 -15.33 0.48
C GLU A 110 4.14 -15.26 -0.77
N MET A 111 4.74 -14.96 -1.91
CA MET A 111 4.03 -14.96 -3.19
C MET A 111 3.72 -16.40 -3.60
N ALA A 112 2.45 -16.72 -3.82
CA ALA A 112 2.07 -18.02 -4.34
C ALA A 112 2.39 -18.08 -5.84
N ALA A 113 3.07 -19.13 -6.28
CA ALA A 113 3.29 -19.37 -7.71
C ALA A 113 1.92 -19.50 -8.40
N LEU A 114 1.61 -18.59 -9.31
CA LEU A 114 0.46 -18.69 -10.21
C LEU A 114 0.63 -19.99 -11.01
N HIS A 115 -0.01 -21.07 -10.58
CA HIS A 115 -0.09 -22.27 -11.40
C HIS A 115 -0.94 -21.91 -12.61
N ARG A 116 -0.28 -21.84 -13.77
CA ARG A 116 -0.94 -21.69 -15.06
C ARG A 116 -1.78 -22.95 -15.25
N VAL A 117 -3.09 -22.86 -14.98
CA VAL A 117 -4.02 -23.92 -15.37
C VAL A 117 -3.98 -23.96 -16.90
N ARG A 118 -3.53 -25.09 -17.44
CA ARG A 118 -3.60 -25.40 -18.88
C ARG A 118 -5.01 -25.83 -19.23
#